data_AF-A0AAV5T5A0-F1
#
_entry.id   AF-A0AAV5T5A0-F1
#
_cell.length_a   1.000
_cell.length_b   1.000
_cell.length_c   1.000
_cell.angle_alpha   90.00
_cell.angle_beta   90.00
_cell.angle_gamma   90.00
#
_symmetry.space_group_name_H-M   'P 1'
#
loop_
_entity.id
_entity.type
_entity.pdbx_description
1 polymer ?
#
loop_
_entity_poly.entity_id
_entity_poly.type
_entity_poly.pdbx_seq_one_letter_code
_entity_poly.pdbx_strand_id
1 'polypeptide(L)'
;SKSVSMPDESRDSSMEETEETPCMLSRLPLEIRWKIFDFVTGNIINLQQVSKSWREMIEEWMIPEKLPALHALYVYEGTLGLITLKIEIDNSALWCYSKLRLLIQDLSKTSNETFIELYPHRTFISSEIPNDSPDLDRLASVLSTKARMICVRTKIWEESHFYEGVCFLLKHFRKIDVLDFSRHAIYLQSSSELLKKIVSNSSIRMVKLSLETRHLQRCILLDVSERIEKWPDFVLAMFEKAVKSIDIINHNAPIFTPEDFRRIVEVGQNAKKAIPSPNDSSQTAIAKSQGHHIQKD
;
A
#
# COMPACT_ATOMS: atom_id res chain seq x y z
N SER A 1 43.63 45.83 60.24
CA SER A 1 43.70 44.36 60.28
C SER A 1 42.48 43.81 60.98
N LYS A 2 41.49 43.36 60.21
CA LYS A 2 40.37 42.52 60.64
C LYS A 2 39.94 41.68 59.43
N SER A 3 39.82 40.39 59.71
CA SER A 3 39.43 39.24 58.90
C SER A 3 38.07 39.37 58.21
N VAL A 4 37.91 38.75 57.04
CA VAL A 4 36.69 37.98 56.70
C VAL A 4 37.08 36.78 55.84
N SER A 5 36.88 35.60 56.42
CA SER A 5 36.83 34.28 55.78
C SER A 5 35.55 34.14 54.95
N MET A 6 35.65 33.66 53.71
CA MET A 6 34.49 33.18 52.95
C MET A 6 34.43 31.64 53.04
N PRO A 7 33.27 31.05 53.35
CA PRO A 7 33.10 29.61 53.34
C PRO A 7 32.78 29.07 51.94
N ASP A 8 33.30 27.85 51.75
CA ASP A 8 32.96 26.87 50.74
C ASP A 8 31.48 26.48 50.86
N GLU A 9 30.70 26.65 49.81
CA GLU A 9 29.37 26.03 49.69
C GLU A 9 29.31 25.24 48.38
N SER A 10 29.71 23.98 48.52
CA SER A 10 29.35 22.88 47.64
C SER A 10 27.82 22.77 47.54
N ARG A 11 27.25 23.29 46.45
CA ARG A 11 25.90 22.95 46.02
C ARG A 11 25.91 21.55 45.41
N ASP A 12 25.77 20.55 46.26
CA ASP A 12 25.17 19.27 45.89
C ASP A 12 23.71 19.53 45.52
N SER A 13 23.50 19.81 44.24
CA SER A 13 22.20 19.74 43.58
C SER A 13 21.99 18.29 43.15
N SER A 14 21.77 17.40 44.11
CA SER A 14 21.07 16.15 43.82
C SER A 14 19.64 16.51 43.45
N MET A 15 19.37 16.64 42.14
CA MET A 15 18.02 16.53 41.63
C MET A 15 17.48 15.19 42.10
N GLU A 16 16.62 15.22 43.12
CA GLU A 16 15.72 14.13 43.42
C GLU A 16 14.96 13.83 42.12
N GLU A 17 15.26 12.67 41.53
CA GLU A 17 14.39 12.02 40.57
C GLU A 17 13.02 11.87 41.25
N THR A 18 12.11 12.81 40.99
CA THR A 18 10.71 12.65 41.34
C THR A 18 10.25 11.34 40.74
N GLU A 19 9.92 10.37 41.60
CA GLU A 19 9.36 9.07 41.23
C GLU A 19 8.26 9.29 40.19
N GLU A 20 8.59 9.02 38.92
CA GLU A 20 7.68 9.20 37.80
C GLU A 20 6.45 8.36 38.08
N THR A 21 5.29 9.02 38.26
CA THR A 21 4.04 8.32 38.43
C THR A 21 3.87 7.41 37.22
N PRO A 22 3.89 6.08 37.37
CA PRO A 22 3.99 5.18 36.24
C PRO A 22 2.78 5.41 35.34
N CYS A 23 3.08 5.75 34.09
CA CYS A 23 2.10 6.01 33.05
C CYS A 23 0.99 4.94 33.06
N MET A 24 -0.26 5.35 33.27
CA MET A 24 -1.41 4.41 33.28
C MET A 24 -1.55 3.66 31.97
N LEU A 25 -1.12 4.24 30.84
CA LEU A 25 -1.14 3.59 29.54
C LEU A 25 -0.16 2.42 29.46
N SER A 26 1.03 2.50 30.06
CA SER A 26 2.04 1.43 29.99
C SER A 26 1.65 0.19 30.82
N ARG A 27 0.71 0.34 31.76
CA ARG A 27 0.13 -0.76 32.53
C ARG A 27 -0.95 -1.54 31.78
N LEU A 28 -1.42 -1.04 30.63
CA LEU A 28 -2.42 -1.74 29.84
C LEU A 28 -1.77 -2.85 28.99
N PRO A 29 -2.47 -3.99 28.80
CA PRO A 29 -2.08 -4.99 27.80
C PRO A 29 -1.82 -4.38 26.43
N LEU A 30 -0.86 -4.96 25.71
CA LEU A 30 -0.41 -4.49 24.39
C LEU A 30 -1.59 -4.28 23.42
N GLU A 31 -2.54 -5.22 23.40
CA GLU A 31 -3.68 -5.21 22.50
C GLU A 31 -4.64 -4.04 22.78
N ILE A 32 -4.76 -3.63 24.05
CA ILE A 32 -5.58 -2.48 24.45
C ILE A 32 -4.86 -1.19 24.06
N ARG A 33 -3.55 -1.08 24.33
CA ARG A 33 -2.74 0.07 23.90
C ARG A 33 -2.84 0.29 22.40
N TRP A 34 -2.71 -0.78 21.62
CA TRP A 34 -2.82 -0.73 20.16
C TRP A 34 -4.21 -0.29 19.69
N LYS A 35 -5.30 -0.76 20.31
CA LYS A 35 -6.66 -0.28 19.98
C LYS A 35 -6.83 1.21 20.27
N ILE A 36 -6.21 1.72 21.33
CA ILE A 36 -6.22 3.15 21.65
C ILE A 36 -5.50 3.92 20.53
N PHE A 37 -4.30 3.50 20.14
CA PHE A 37 -3.53 4.14 19.06
C PHE A 37 -4.22 4.08 17.68
N ASP A 38 -4.88 2.97 17.38
CA ASP A 38 -5.72 2.81 16.19
C ASP A 38 -6.87 3.85 16.17
N PHE A 39 -7.42 4.21 17.34
CA PHE A 39 -8.51 5.20 17.46
C PHE A 39 -8.02 6.66 17.37
N VAL A 40 -6.82 6.95 17.86
CA VAL A 40 -6.27 8.31 17.99
C VAL A 40 -5.18 8.63 16.97
N THR A 41 -5.12 7.90 15.85
CA THR A 41 -4.03 8.01 14.87
C THR A 41 -3.79 9.44 14.38
N GLY A 42 -4.84 10.27 14.26
CA GLY A 42 -4.71 11.69 13.86
C GLY A 42 -4.02 12.59 14.90
N ASN A 43 -3.93 12.16 16.16
CA ASN A 43 -3.29 12.88 17.26
C ASN A 43 -2.01 12.19 17.76
N ILE A 44 -1.50 11.18 17.04
CA ILE A 44 -0.40 10.33 17.50
C ILE A 44 0.88 11.13 17.84
N ILE A 45 1.10 12.27 17.17
CA ILE A 45 2.23 13.18 17.42
C ILE A 45 2.19 13.73 18.83
N ASN A 46 1.03 14.23 19.24
CA ASN A 46 0.84 14.83 20.56
C ASN A 46 1.10 13.78 21.64
N LEU A 47 0.75 12.52 21.35
CA LEU A 47 0.98 11.40 22.24
C LEU A 47 2.47 11.02 22.35
N GLN A 48 3.26 11.13 21.26
CA GLN A 48 4.71 10.91 21.29
C GLN A 48 5.47 11.97 22.12
N GLN A 49 4.85 13.12 22.37
CA GLN A 49 5.43 14.21 23.16
C GLN A 49 5.14 14.09 24.66
N VAL A 50 4.23 13.19 25.08
CA VAL A 50 3.83 13.04 26.48
C VAL A 50 4.98 12.57 27.36
N SER A 51 5.63 11.46 26.98
CA SER A 51 6.82 10.97 27.68
C SER A 51 7.63 10.01 26.80
N LYS A 52 8.85 9.66 27.25
CA LYS A 52 9.71 8.68 26.58
C LYS A 52 9.01 7.32 26.44
N SER A 53 8.36 6.84 27.50
CA SER A 53 7.61 5.58 27.49
C SER A 53 6.47 5.59 26.47
N TRP A 54 5.72 6.70 26.33
CA TRP A 54 4.67 6.81 25.31
C TRP A 54 5.24 6.73 23.90
N ARG A 55 6.35 7.43 23.67
CA ARG A 55 7.04 7.40 22.38
C ARG A 55 7.44 5.99 21.99
N GLU A 56 8.08 5.25 22.90
CA GLU A 56 8.51 3.86 22.67
C GLU A 56 7.32 2.95 22.33
N MET A 57 6.21 3.06 23.08
CA MET A 57 5.00 2.27 22.81
C MET A 57 4.37 2.59 21.44
N ILE A 58 4.41 3.86 21.03
CA ILE A 58 3.91 4.28 19.72
C ILE A 58 4.85 3.79 18.62
N GLU A 59 6.16 3.87 18.82
CA GLU A 59 7.16 3.35 17.86
C GLU A 59 7.04 1.84 17.65
N GLU A 60 6.72 1.09 18.70
CA GLU A 60 6.37 -0.34 18.64
C GLU A 60 5.08 -0.58 17.84
N TRP A 61 4.07 0.29 18.00
CA TRP A 61 2.81 0.21 17.26
C TRP A 61 2.93 0.64 15.78
N MET A 62 3.88 1.51 15.43
CA MET A 62 4.14 1.98 14.06
C MET A 62 4.84 0.90 13.19
N ILE A 63 4.11 -0.19 12.94
CA ILE A 63 4.45 -1.26 12.00
C ILE A 63 3.65 -1.10 10.69
N PRO A 64 4.19 -1.57 9.54
CA PRO A 64 3.56 -1.45 8.21
C PRO A 64 2.06 -1.78 8.13
N GLU A 65 1.61 -2.82 8.84
CA GLU A 65 0.21 -3.25 8.87
C GLU A 65 -0.73 -2.24 9.55
N LYS A 66 -0.20 -1.50 10.51
CA LYS A 66 -0.94 -0.53 11.31
C LYS A 66 -0.89 0.87 10.73
N LEU A 67 0.11 1.18 9.91
CA LEU A 67 0.20 2.47 9.23
C LEU A 67 -1.09 2.79 8.44
N PRO A 68 -1.53 4.07 8.44
CA PRO A 68 -2.60 4.53 7.54
C PRO A 68 -2.30 4.15 6.10
N ALA A 69 -3.31 3.90 5.28
CA ALA A 69 -3.06 3.59 3.87
C ALA A 69 -2.31 4.73 3.18
N LEU A 70 -1.32 4.40 2.35
CA LEU A 70 -0.67 5.38 1.48
C LEU A 70 -1.70 6.02 0.55
N HIS A 71 -1.54 7.32 0.29
CA HIS A 71 -2.42 8.00 -0.65
C HIS A 71 -2.17 7.47 -2.06
N ALA A 72 -0.91 7.54 -2.52
CA ALA A 72 -0.51 6.95 -3.76
C ALA A 72 0.97 6.52 -3.74
N LEU A 73 1.28 5.47 -4.48
CA LEU A 73 2.63 5.09 -4.85
C LEU A 73 2.72 5.08 -6.37
N TYR A 74 3.59 5.90 -6.93
CA TYR A 74 3.89 5.88 -8.35
C TYR A 74 5.25 5.24 -8.57
N VAL A 75 5.29 4.26 -9.47
CA VAL A 75 6.47 3.48 -9.82
C VAL A 75 6.70 3.66 -11.31
N TYR A 76 7.74 4.40 -11.65
CA TYR A 76 8.09 4.73 -13.02
C TYR A 76 9.41 4.07 -13.39
N GLU A 77 9.50 3.60 -14.62
CA GLU A 77 10.78 3.20 -15.19
C GLU A 77 11.66 4.44 -15.42
N GLY A 78 12.79 4.46 -14.71
CA GLY A 78 13.84 5.45 -14.83
C GLY A 78 14.78 5.15 -16.00
N THR A 79 15.88 5.88 -16.09
CA THR A 79 16.96 5.56 -17.03
C THR A 79 17.90 4.51 -16.46
N LEU A 80 18.50 3.66 -17.29
CA LEU A 80 19.65 2.81 -16.93
C LEU A 80 19.41 1.86 -15.73
N GLY A 81 18.28 1.16 -15.71
CA GLY A 81 18.01 0.15 -14.68
C GLY A 81 17.60 0.73 -13.32
N LEU A 82 17.14 1.99 -13.29
CA LEU A 82 16.58 2.63 -12.11
C LEU A 82 15.05 2.58 -12.11
N ILE A 83 14.47 2.52 -10.92
CA ILE A 83 13.07 2.78 -10.61
C ILE A 83 12.97 4.17 -10.02
N THR A 84 12.19 5.04 -10.66
CA THR A 84 11.79 6.32 -10.08
C THR A 84 10.51 6.09 -9.29
N LEU A 85 10.57 6.33 -7.98
CA LEU A 85 9.45 6.22 -7.06
C LEU A 85 8.94 7.61 -6.70
N LYS A 86 7.62 7.76 -6.64
CA LYS A 86 6.96 8.93 -6.04
C LYS A 86 5.90 8.46 -5.06
N ILE A 87 6.08 8.81 -3.79
CA ILE A 87 5.22 8.42 -2.69
C ILE A 87 4.41 9.63 -2.29
N GLU A 88 3.10 9.47 -2.19
CA GLU A 88 2.17 10.52 -1.79
C GLU A 88 1.51 10.14 -0.47
N ILE A 89 1.58 11.06 0.48
CA ILE A 89 1.09 10.86 1.85
C ILE A 89 0.20 12.03 2.24
N ASP A 90 -0.98 11.73 2.81
CA ASP A 90 -1.86 12.75 3.39
C ASP A 90 -1.13 13.41 4.59
N ASN A 91 -1.10 14.74 4.67
CA ASN A 91 -0.35 15.44 5.73
C ASN A 91 -0.82 15.08 7.15
N SER A 92 -2.09 14.66 7.29
CA SER A 92 -2.64 14.15 8.56
C SER A 92 -2.01 12.82 9.01
N ALA A 93 -1.46 12.04 8.08
CA ALA A 93 -0.83 10.75 8.34
C ALA A 93 0.70 10.80 8.28
N LEU A 94 1.29 11.91 7.83
CA LEU A 94 2.73 12.05 7.57
C LEU A 94 3.61 11.60 8.75
N TRP A 95 3.14 11.85 9.97
CA TRP A 95 3.87 11.55 11.20
C TRP A 95 3.96 10.05 11.52
N CYS A 96 3.01 9.25 11.04
CA CYS A 96 3.08 7.80 11.11
C CYS A 96 4.22 7.25 10.23
N TYR A 97 4.72 8.06 9.28
CA TYR A 97 5.76 7.69 8.33
C TYR A 97 7.14 8.27 8.73
N SER A 98 7.42 8.38 10.03
CA SER A 98 8.73 8.86 10.53
C SER A 98 9.90 7.98 10.07
N LYS A 99 9.73 6.65 10.08
CA LYS A 99 10.74 5.69 9.58
C LYS A 99 11.03 5.88 8.09
N LEU A 100 9.99 6.15 7.29
CA LEU A 100 10.14 6.48 5.88
C LEU A 100 10.93 7.78 5.71
N ARG A 101 10.63 8.82 6.51
CA ARG A 101 11.39 10.08 6.46
C ARG A 101 12.88 9.87 6.76
N LEU A 102 13.20 9.07 7.78
CA LEU A 102 14.58 8.74 8.13
C LEU A 102 15.28 7.95 7.02
N LEU A 103 14.60 6.95 6.45
CA LEU A 103 15.13 6.18 5.32
C LEU A 103 15.40 7.08 4.12
N ILE A 104 14.50 8.00 3.79
CA ILE A 104 14.64 8.91 2.65
C ILE A 104 15.79 9.90 2.87
N GLN A 105 16.00 10.36 4.11
CA GLN A 105 17.21 11.13 4.45
C GLN A 105 18.49 10.31 4.29
N ASP A 106 18.46 9.02 4.63
CA ASP A 106 19.60 8.12 4.42
C ASP A 106 19.88 7.90 2.92
N LEU A 107 18.84 7.60 2.13
CA LEU A 107 18.92 7.43 0.68
C LEU A 107 19.37 8.70 -0.04
N SER A 108 19.00 9.88 0.47
CA SER A 108 19.45 11.16 -0.10
C SER A 108 20.95 11.43 0.07
N LYS A 109 21.62 10.71 0.98
CA LYS A 109 23.08 10.81 1.16
C LYS A 109 23.84 9.92 0.18
N THR A 110 23.19 8.85 -0.30
CA THR A 110 23.81 7.83 -1.16
C THR A 110 23.36 7.93 -2.62
N SER A 111 22.21 8.54 -2.89
CA SER A 111 21.64 8.74 -4.22
C SER A 111 21.49 10.21 -4.58
N ASN A 112 21.61 10.55 -5.85
CA ASN A 112 21.65 11.94 -6.32
C ASN A 112 20.27 12.62 -6.43
N GLU A 113 19.15 11.91 -6.31
CA GLU A 113 17.83 12.48 -6.65
C GLU A 113 16.73 12.01 -5.68
N THR A 114 16.84 12.44 -4.43
CA THR A 114 15.75 12.33 -3.46
C THR A 114 15.18 13.70 -3.12
N PHE A 115 13.88 13.91 -3.32
CA PHE A 115 13.21 15.19 -3.12
C PHE A 115 11.96 15.05 -2.25
N ILE A 116 11.70 16.04 -1.40
CA ILE A 116 10.48 16.13 -0.60
C ILE A 116 9.76 17.43 -0.98
N GLU A 117 8.55 17.31 -1.50
CA GLU A 117 7.68 18.44 -1.82
C GLU A 117 6.51 18.52 -0.83
N LEU A 118 6.32 19.69 -0.22
CA LEU A 118 5.25 19.93 0.75
C LEU A 118 4.14 20.76 0.10
N TYR A 119 2.94 20.19 0.03
CA TYR A 119 1.71 20.87 -0.39
C TYR A 119 0.75 21.01 0.79
N PRO A 120 -0.27 21.89 0.72
CA PRO A 120 -1.17 22.16 1.86
C PRO A 120 -1.82 20.92 2.48
N HIS A 121 -2.12 19.90 1.66
CA HIS A 121 -2.82 18.69 2.13
C HIS A 121 -2.01 17.40 1.95
N ARG A 122 -0.90 17.45 1.22
CA ARG A 122 -0.14 16.27 0.82
C ARG A 122 1.35 16.53 0.81
N THR A 123 2.11 15.48 1.08
CA THR A 123 3.56 15.47 0.97
C THR A 123 3.94 14.46 -0.08
N PHE A 124 4.81 14.86 -1.00
CA PHE A 124 5.37 13.97 -2.00
C PHE A 124 6.83 13.70 -1.69
N ILE A 125 7.22 12.45 -1.83
CA ILE A 125 8.60 12.01 -1.70
C ILE A 125 8.98 11.33 -3.01
N SER A 126 10.02 11.82 -3.67
CA SER A 126 10.54 11.23 -4.90
C SER A 126 11.94 10.70 -4.66
N SER A 127 12.24 9.53 -5.23
CA SER A 127 13.55 8.87 -5.12
C SER A 127 13.81 8.03 -6.37
N GLU A 128 15.06 7.98 -6.82
CA GLU A 128 15.51 7.02 -7.82
C GLU A 128 16.32 5.91 -7.15
N ILE A 129 15.97 4.65 -7.43
CA ILE A 129 16.58 3.47 -6.79
C ILE A 129 16.89 2.43 -7.87
N PRO A 130 18.10 1.81 -7.89
CA PRO A 130 18.37 0.69 -8.78
C PRO A 130 17.39 -0.47 -8.61
N ASN A 131 17.00 -1.12 -9.71
CA ASN A 131 16.02 -2.22 -9.75
C ASN A 131 16.35 -3.38 -8.81
N ASP A 132 17.63 -3.63 -8.58
CA ASP A 132 18.21 -4.71 -7.79
C ASP A 132 18.73 -4.25 -6.41
N SER A 133 18.54 -2.98 -6.07
CA SER A 133 19.05 -2.44 -4.80
C SER A 133 18.29 -3.01 -3.60
N PRO A 134 18.98 -3.37 -2.50
CA PRO A 134 18.33 -3.70 -1.23
C PRO A 134 17.52 -2.53 -0.66
N ASP A 135 17.73 -1.31 -1.15
CA ASP A 135 16.96 -0.14 -0.74
C ASP A 135 15.47 -0.23 -1.13
N LEU A 136 15.12 -1.01 -2.16
CA LEU A 136 13.71 -1.32 -2.44
C LEU A 136 13.06 -2.11 -1.30
N ASP A 137 13.79 -3.03 -0.65
CA ASP A 137 13.29 -3.81 0.50
C ASP A 137 13.17 -2.95 1.74
N ARG A 138 14.20 -2.15 2.00
CA ARG A 138 14.19 -1.17 3.09
C ARG A 138 13.01 -0.23 2.94
N LEU A 139 12.75 0.26 1.72
CA LEU A 139 11.62 1.12 1.45
C LEU A 139 10.29 0.39 1.67
N ALA A 140 10.13 -0.81 1.11
CA ALA A 140 8.90 -1.58 1.29
C ALA A 140 8.60 -1.88 2.77
N SER A 141 9.64 -2.10 3.59
CA SER A 141 9.51 -2.38 5.02
C SER A 141 9.03 -1.21 5.88
N VAL A 142 9.11 0.02 5.36
CA VAL A 142 8.68 1.24 6.07
C VAL A 142 7.41 1.85 5.50
N LEU A 143 6.88 1.29 4.41
CA LEU A 143 5.61 1.68 3.81
C LEU A 143 4.44 0.94 4.45
N SER A 144 3.23 1.50 4.31
CA SER A 144 2.02 0.78 4.72
C SER A 144 1.81 -0.43 3.82
N THR A 145 1.30 -1.52 4.38
CA THR A 145 0.81 -2.67 3.58
C THR A 145 -0.50 -2.36 2.83
N LYS A 146 -1.01 -1.13 2.95
CA LYS A 146 -2.25 -0.65 2.35
C LYS A 146 -1.97 0.58 1.48
N ALA A 147 -2.51 0.62 0.28
CA ALA A 147 -2.46 1.79 -0.60
C ALA A 147 -3.82 2.09 -1.21
N ARG A 148 -4.18 3.37 -1.34
CA ARG A 148 -5.37 3.78 -2.10
C ARG A 148 -5.11 3.70 -3.60
N MET A 149 -3.92 4.08 -4.04
CA MET A 149 -3.53 4.01 -5.44
C MET A 149 -2.08 3.53 -5.57
N ILE A 150 -1.85 2.61 -6.50
CA ILE A 150 -0.52 2.28 -7.00
C ILE A 150 -0.56 2.46 -8.50
N CYS A 151 0.33 3.28 -9.04
CA CYS A 151 0.45 3.54 -10.46
C CYS A 151 1.79 3.03 -10.96
N VAL A 152 1.78 2.09 -11.91
CA VAL A 152 2.99 1.56 -12.55
C VAL A 152 3.02 2.08 -13.98
N ARG A 153 4.14 2.70 -14.38
CA ARG A 153 4.39 3.12 -15.77
C ARG A 153 5.77 2.69 -16.24
N THR A 154 5.83 2.14 -17.43
CA THR A 154 7.07 1.78 -18.13
C THR A 154 7.26 2.73 -19.33
N LYS A 155 8.52 2.95 -19.70
CA LYS A 155 8.90 3.68 -20.91
C LYS A 155 9.36 2.72 -22.02
N ILE A 156 9.84 1.52 -21.67
CA ILE A 156 10.54 0.61 -22.58
C ILE A 156 9.65 -0.61 -22.92
N TRP A 157 9.79 -1.11 -24.15
CA TRP A 157 9.04 -2.24 -24.69
C TRP A 157 9.75 -3.60 -24.53
N GLU A 158 10.85 -3.65 -23.78
CA GLU A 158 11.70 -4.82 -23.65
C GLU A 158 11.64 -5.38 -22.23
N GLU A 159 12.12 -6.62 -22.07
CA GLU A 159 12.19 -7.29 -20.78
C GLU A 159 13.17 -6.56 -19.85
N SER A 160 12.63 -5.61 -19.11
CA SER A 160 13.36 -4.82 -18.13
C SER A 160 13.32 -5.48 -16.75
N HIS A 161 14.45 -5.49 -16.04
CA HIS A 161 14.52 -5.77 -14.59
C HIS A 161 13.62 -4.86 -13.74
N PHE A 162 13.07 -3.79 -14.31
CA PHE A 162 12.06 -2.92 -13.71
C PHE A 162 10.89 -3.73 -13.15
N TYR A 163 10.37 -4.70 -13.89
CA TYR A 163 9.23 -5.50 -13.44
C TYR A 163 9.58 -6.40 -12.25
N GLU A 164 10.81 -6.90 -12.16
CA GLU A 164 11.26 -7.65 -10.98
C GLU A 164 11.27 -6.76 -9.74
N GLY A 165 11.81 -5.54 -9.86
CA GLY A 165 11.79 -4.54 -8.79
C GLY A 165 10.37 -4.09 -8.41
N VAL A 166 9.47 -3.91 -9.38
CA VAL A 166 8.04 -3.65 -9.13
C VAL A 166 7.41 -4.80 -8.35
N CYS A 167 7.60 -6.05 -8.79
CA CYS A 167 7.09 -7.23 -8.07
C CYS A 167 7.62 -7.27 -6.64
N PHE A 168 8.91 -6.99 -6.49
CA PHE A 168 9.59 -6.98 -5.20
C PHE A 168 9.01 -5.92 -4.25
N LEU A 169 8.79 -4.70 -4.74
CA LEU A 169 8.17 -3.62 -3.96
C LEU A 169 6.70 -3.95 -3.63
N LEU A 170 5.95 -4.46 -4.61
CA LEU A 170 4.51 -4.65 -4.48
C LEU A 170 4.11 -5.88 -3.65
N LYS A 171 5.00 -6.87 -3.47
CA LYS A 171 4.71 -8.07 -2.65
C LYS A 171 4.34 -7.75 -1.18
N HIS A 172 4.72 -6.57 -0.68
CA HIS A 172 4.45 -6.13 0.68
C HIS A 172 3.05 -5.51 0.87
N PHE A 173 2.36 -5.17 -0.23
CA PHE A 173 1.03 -4.60 -0.18
C PHE A 173 -0.02 -5.69 -0.09
N ARG A 174 -0.75 -5.75 1.03
CA ARG A 174 -1.85 -6.71 1.21
C ARG A 174 -3.18 -6.18 0.70
N LYS A 175 -3.35 -4.86 0.63
CA LYS A 175 -4.58 -4.22 0.18
C LYS A 175 -4.30 -3.01 -0.71
N ILE A 176 -4.87 -3.03 -1.92
CA ILE A 176 -4.72 -1.95 -2.88
C ILE A 176 -6.11 -1.57 -3.39
N ASP A 177 -6.52 -0.30 -3.24
CA ASP A 177 -7.83 0.11 -3.73
C ASP A 177 -7.83 0.28 -5.26
N VAL A 178 -6.79 0.88 -5.82
CA VAL A 178 -6.61 1.04 -7.27
C VAL A 178 -5.19 0.67 -7.66
N LEU A 179 -5.04 -0.31 -8.55
CA LEU A 179 -3.78 -0.65 -9.20
C LEU A 179 -3.87 -0.22 -10.67
N ASP A 180 -3.15 0.83 -11.04
CA ASP A 180 -3.19 1.45 -12.35
C ASP A 180 -1.92 1.13 -13.14
N PHE A 181 -2.07 0.35 -14.20
CA PHE A 181 -1.07 0.15 -15.22
C PHE A 181 -1.36 1.12 -16.35
N SER A 182 -0.64 2.24 -16.34
CA SER A 182 -0.81 3.28 -17.33
C SER A 182 0.40 3.35 -18.24
N ARG A 183 0.13 3.49 -19.54
CA ARG A 183 1.11 3.53 -20.62
C ARG A 183 1.94 2.25 -20.75
N HIS A 184 1.69 1.53 -21.84
CA HIS A 184 2.56 0.51 -22.45
C HIS A 184 2.91 -0.73 -21.61
N ALA A 185 2.50 -0.80 -20.34
CA ALA A 185 2.94 -1.83 -19.40
C ALA A 185 2.39 -3.26 -19.62
N ILE A 186 1.44 -3.47 -20.53
CA ILE A 186 0.64 -4.70 -20.57
C ILE A 186 0.86 -5.52 -21.85
N TYR A 187 1.74 -5.06 -22.75
CA TYR A 187 1.96 -5.74 -24.04
C TYR A 187 3.00 -6.88 -23.98
N LEU A 188 3.70 -7.03 -22.86
CA LEU A 188 4.71 -8.07 -22.66
C LEU A 188 4.15 -9.27 -21.89
N GLN A 189 4.51 -10.49 -22.34
CA GLN A 189 4.15 -11.73 -21.65
C GLN A 189 4.66 -11.74 -20.19
N SER A 190 5.84 -11.16 -19.96
CA SER A 190 6.42 -10.93 -18.63
C SER A 190 5.53 -10.03 -17.74
N SER A 191 4.80 -9.08 -18.31
CA SER A 191 3.82 -8.25 -17.58
C SER A 191 2.60 -9.04 -17.11
N SER A 192 2.15 -10.05 -17.86
CA SER A 192 1.02 -10.90 -17.45
C SER A 192 1.35 -11.77 -16.23
N GLU A 193 2.57 -12.33 -16.19
CA GLU A 193 3.06 -13.11 -15.05
C GLU A 193 3.36 -12.21 -13.84
N LEU A 194 3.90 -11.01 -14.07
CA LEU A 194 4.02 -9.98 -13.05
C LEU A 194 2.66 -9.64 -12.43
N LEU A 195 1.67 -9.34 -13.27
CA LEU A 195 0.32 -8.99 -12.83
C LEU A 195 -0.30 -10.13 -12.02
N LYS A 196 -0.16 -11.38 -12.47
CA LYS A 196 -0.59 -12.55 -11.69
C LYS A 196 0.09 -12.62 -10.33
N LYS A 197 1.42 -12.40 -10.26
CA LYS A 197 2.19 -12.38 -8.99
C LYS A 197 1.75 -11.26 -8.05
N ILE A 198 1.45 -10.07 -8.58
CA ILE A 198 0.99 -8.92 -7.77
C ILE A 198 -0.41 -9.21 -7.23
N VAL A 199 -1.32 -9.64 -8.10
CA VAL A 199 -2.72 -9.92 -7.76
C VAL A 199 -2.84 -11.14 -6.84
N SER A 200 -1.95 -12.14 -6.95
CA SER A 200 -1.97 -13.29 -6.05
C SER A 200 -1.62 -12.96 -4.59
N ASN A 201 -0.85 -11.89 -4.37
CA ASN A 201 -0.35 -11.51 -3.04
C ASN A 201 -1.17 -10.38 -2.39
N SER A 202 -2.09 -9.77 -3.15
CA SER A 202 -2.75 -8.52 -2.75
C SER A 202 -4.26 -8.58 -2.99
N SER A 203 -5.06 -8.15 -2.03
CA SER A 203 -6.47 -7.86 -2.26
C SER A 203 -6.61 -6.55 -3.03
N ILE A 204 -6.92 -6.61 -4.32
CA ILE A 204 -7.06 -5.44 -5.19
C ILE A 204 -8.53 -5.14 -5.48
N ARG A 205 -8.99 -3.91 -5.21
CA ARG A 205 -10.38 -3.52 -5.51
C ARG A 205 -10.59 -3.19 -6.98
N MET A 206 -9.69 -2.42 -7.58
CA MET A 206 -9.81 -1.99 -8.97
C MET A 206 -8.46 -2.10 -9.67
N VAL A 207 -8.46 -2.67 -10.88
CA VAL A 207 -7.32 -2.60 -11.79
C VAL A 207 -7.68 -1.64 -12.93
N LYS A 208 -6.83 -0.64 -13.19
CA LYS A 208 -6.94 0.22 -14.36
C LYS A 208 -5.87 -0.18 -15.35
N LEU A 209 -6.28 -0.41 -16.59
CA LEU A 209 -5.40 -0.78 -17.69
C LEU A 209 -5.56 0.29 -18.77
N SER A 210 -4.59 1.20 -18.86
CA SER A 210 -4.62 2.26 -19.89
C SER A 210 -3.75 1.86 -21.08
N LEU A 211 -4.41 1.57 -22.19
CA LEU A 211 -3.79 1.07 -23.42
C LEU A 211 -3.59 2.22 -24.40
N GLU A 212 -2.33 2.62 -24.54
CA GLU A 212 -1.91 3.64 -25.50
C GLU A 212 -1.35 2.95 -26.75
N THR A 213 -2.13 2.94 -27.82
CA THR A 213 -1.79 2.29 -29.11
C THR A 213 -1.09 3.23 -30.10
N ARG A 214 -1.02 4.54 -29.78
CA ARG A 214 -0.46 5.60 -30.62
C ARG A 214 1.03 5.42 -30.94
N HIS A 215 1.74 4.69 -30.09
CA HIS A 215 3.19 4.46 -30.19
C HIS A 215 3.57 3.03 -30.61
N LEU A 216 2.58 2.20 -30.94
CA LEU A 216 2.83 0.85 -31.44
C LEU A 216 3.23 0.92 -32.92
N GLN A 217 4.50 0.66 -33.24
CA GLN A 217 4.93 0.45 -34.63
C GLN A 217 4.15 -0.73 -35.24
N ARG A 218 3.95 -0.72 -36.56
CA ARG A 218 3.08 -1.67 -37.28
C ARG A 218 3.45 -3.15 -37.08
N CYS A 219 4.74 -3.43 -36.86
CA CYS A 219 5.26 -4.75 -36.48
C CYS A 219 4.85 -5.18 -35.06
N ILE A 220 4.84 -4.24 -34.11
CA ILE A 220 4.39 -4.49 -32.73
C ILE A 220 2.87 -4.67 -32.70
N LEU A 221 2.11 -4.02 -33.59
CA LEU A 221 0.66 -4.24 -33.69
C LEU A 221 0.31 -5.68 -34.09
N LEU A 222 1.13 -6.35 -34.90
CA LEU A 222 0.92 -7.75 -35.28
C LEU A 222 1.23 -8.70 -34.12
N ASP A 223 2.37 -8.52 -33.45
CA ASP A 223 2.71 -9.27 -32.23
C ASP A 223 1.69 -9.05 -31.11
N VAL A 224 1.23 -7.79 -30.95
CA VAL A 224 0.19 -7.43 -29.99
C VAL A 224 -1.14 -8.05 -30.42
N SER A 225 -1.48 -8.14 -31.70
CA SER A 225 -2.72 -8.79 -32.16
C SER A 225 -2.75 -10.29 -31.85
N GLU A 226 -1.64 -11.01 -32.03
CA GLU A 226 -1.53 -12.43 -31.65
C GLU A 226 -1.58 -12.62 -30.13
N ARG A 227 -1.11 -11.63 -29.36
CA ARG A 227 -1.15 -11.66 -27.89
C ARG A 227 -2.48 -11.17 -27.32
N ILE A 228 -3.22 -10.31 -28.03
CA ILE A 228 -4.57 -9.86 -27.70
C ILE A 228 -5.54 -11.04 -27.66
N GLU A 229 -5.33 -12.09 -28.45
CA GLU A 229 -6.14 -13.31 -28.35
C GLU A 229 -6.09 -13.94 -26.94
N LYS A 230 -5.01 -13.69 -26.17
CA LYS A 230 -4.83 -14.17 -24.79
C LYS A 230 -5.25 -13.16 -23.72
N TRP A 231 -5.59 -11.94 -24.11
CA TRP A 231 -6.02 -10.89 -23.18
C TRP A 231 -7.32 -11.20 -22.46
N PRO A 232 -8.35 -11.78 -23.11
CA PRO A 232 -9.54 -12.25 -22.42
C PRO A 232 -9.16 -13.17 -21.26
N ASP A 233 -8.42 -14.25 -21.51
CA ASP A 233 -7.99 -15.20 -20.47
C ASP A 233 -7.19 -14.53 -19.34
N PHE A 234 -6.35 -13.56 -19.67
CA PHE A 234 -5.62 -12.77 -18.69
C PHE A 234 -6.56 -11.92 -17.80
N VAL A 235 -7.53 -11.24 -18.40
CA VAL A 235 -8.57 -10.47 -17.68
C VAL A 235 -9.42 -11.39 -16.81
N LEU A 236 -9.76 -12.57 -17.31
CA LEU A 236 -10.51 -13.59 -16.58
C LEU A 236 -9.72 -14.06 -15.34
N ALA A 237 -8.44 -14.38 -15.50
CA ALA A 237 -7.58 -14.80 -14.40
C ALA A 237 -7.47 -13.74 -13.28
N MET A 238 -7.56 -12.45 -13.61
CA MET A 238 -7.58 -11.38 -12.60
C MET A 238 -8.88 -11.37 -11.78
N PHE A 239 -10.04 -11.61 -12.40
CA PHE A 239 -11.30 -11.72 -11.67
C PHE A 239 -11.33 -12.94 -10.74
N GLU A 240 -10.74 -14.06 -11.16
CA GLU A 240 -10.60 -15.25 -10.31
C GLU A 240 -9.74 -14.99 -9.06
N LYS A 241 -8.79 -14.04 -9.15
CA LYS A 241 -7.86 -13.69 -8.07
C LYS A 241 -8.27 -12.45 -7.27
N ALA A 242 -9.58 -12.22 -7.12
CA ALA A 242 -10.20 -11.23 -6.23
C ALA A 242 -10.18 -9.76 -6.68
N VAL A 243 -9.87 -9.47 -7.95
CA VAL A 243 -10.10 -8.13 -8.53
C VAL A 243 -11.60 -7.87 -8.65
N LYS A 244 -12.10 -6.78 -8.06
CA LYS A 244 -13.56 -6.47 -8.09
C LYS A 244 -14.01 -5.73 -9.35
N SER A 245 -13.11 -5.00 -9.99
CA SER A 245 -13.41 -4.20 -11.17
C SER A 245 -12.17 -3.99 -12.02
N ILE A 246 -12.35 -3.97 -13.34
CA ILE A 246 -11.31 -3.68 -14.31
C ILE A 246 -11.83 -2.57 -15.21
N ASP A 247 -11.04 -1.51 -15.35
CA ASP A 247 -11.31 -0.40 -16.25
C ASP A 247 -10.27 -0.43 -17.36
N ILE A 248 -10.75 -0.57 -18.60
CA ILE A 248 -9.93 -0.68 -19.79
C ILE A 248 -10.11 0.61 -20.58
N ILE A 249 -9.09 1.47 -20.53
CA ILE A 249 -9.10 2.76 -21.20
C ILE A 249 -8.34 2.60 -22.50
N ASN A 250 -9.05 2.73 -23.62
CA ASN A 250 -8.47 2.61 -24.95
C ASN A 250 -8.42 3.98 -25.62
N HIS A 251 -7.22 4.46 -25.90
CA HIS A 251 -7.06 5.83 -26.37
C HIS A 251 -7.25 6.00 -27.88
N ASN A 252 -7.17 4.94 -28.73
CA ASN A 252 -7.16 5.16 -30.20
C ASN A 252 -7.83 4.12 -31.11
N ALA A 253 -7.94 2.85 -30.74
CA ALA A 253 -8.54 1.83 -31.63
C ALA A 253 -9.03 0.64 -30.82
N PRO A 254 -10.27 0.16 -30.98
CA PRO A 254 -10.83 -0.93 -30.18
C PRO A 254 -9.94 -2.18 -30.29
N ILE A 255 -9.32 -2.53 -29.16
CA ILE A 255 -8.43 -3.70 -29.02
C ILE A 255 -9.26 -4.98 -28.87
N PHE A 256 -10.44 -4.86 -28.27
CA PHE A 256 -11.37 -5.96 -28.04
C PHE A 256 -12.49 -5.93 -29.06
N THR A 257 -12.83 -7.10 -29.58
CA THR A 257 -14.07 -7.28 -30.33
C THR A 257 -15.26 -7.25 -29.36
N PRO A 258 -16.49 -7.02 -29.86
CA PRO A 258 -17.69 -7.15 -29.04
C PRO A 258 -17.86 -8.52 -28.38
N GLU A 259 -17.34 -9.59 -29.01
CA GLU A 259 -17.38 -10.95 -28.48
C GLU A 259 -16.43 -11.12 -27.29
N ASP A 260 -15.24 -10.51 -27.34
CA ASP A 260 -14.30 -10.52 -26.22
C ASP A 260 -14.88 -9.83 -24.99
N PHE A 261 -15.55 -8.68 -25.18
CA PHE A 261 -16.26 -7.99 -24.10
C PHE A 261 -17.39 -8.85 -23.52
N ARG A 262 -18.15 -9.54 -24.37
CA ARG A 262 -19.21 -10.45 -23.91
C ARG A 262 -18.65 -11.55 -23.01
N ARG A 263 -17.58 -12.22 -23.44
CA ARG A 263 -16.89 -13.26 -22.65
C ARG A 263 -16.37 -12.73 -21.32
N ILE A 264 -15.71 -11.57 -21.32
CA ILE A 264 -15.19 -10.92 -20.10
C ILE A 264 -16.34 -10.62 -19.12
N VAL A 265 -17.46 -10.08 -19.61
CA VAL A 265 -18.61 -9.74 -18.77
C VAL A 265 -19.27 -10.99 -18.18
N GLU A 266 -19.47 -12.04 -18.98
CA GLU A 266 -20.09 -13.29 -18.53
C GLU A 266 -19.31 -13.94 -17.39
N VAL A 267 -17.98 -14.06 -17.52
CA VAL A 267 -17.14 -14.63 -16.46
C VAL A 267 -17.07 -13.70 -15.26
N GLY A 268 -16.98 -12.38 -15.46
CA GLY A 268 -17.03 -11.42 -14.36
C GLY A 268 -18.32 -11.53 -13.53
N GLN A 269 -19.45 -11.83 -14.16
CA GLN A 269 -20.72 -12.12 -13.48
C GLN A 269 -20.70 -13.47 -12.77
N ASN A 270 -20.11 -14.50 -13.37
CA ASN A 270 -20.00 -15.84 -12.76
C ASN A 270 -19.05 -15.85 -11.55
N ALA A 271 -17.93 -15.13 -11.63
CA ALA A 271 -16.99 -14.95 -10.52
C ALA A 271 -17.66 -14.23 -9.33
N LYS A 272 -18.50 -13.22 -9.59
CA LYS A 272 -19.28 -12.54 -8.54
C LYS A 272 -20.28 -13.47 -7.84
N LYS A 273 -20.88 -14.43 -8.56
CA LYS A 273 -21.79 -15.43 -7.99
C LYS A 273 -21.07 -16.50 -7.18
N ALA A 274 -19.80 -16.77 -7.50
CA ALA A 274 -18.97 -17.75 -6.80
C ALA A 274 -18.33 -17.22 -5.51
N ILE A 275 -18.34 -15.91 -5.26
CA ILE A 275 -17.92 -15.32 -3.99
C ILE A 275 -19.12 -15.40 -3.03
N PRO A 276 -19.10 -16.26 -2.00
CA PRO A 276 -20.21 -16.37 -1.07
C PRO A 276 -20.45 -15.01 -0.41
N SER A 277 -21.69 -14.54 -0.48
CA SER A 277 -22.12 -13.34 0.21
C SER A 277 -21.91 -13.52 1.71
N PRO A 278 -21.31 -12.56 2.43
CA PRO A 278 -21.13 -12.68 3.88
C PRO A 278 -22.46 -12.72 4.67
N ASN A 279 -23.61 -12.62 4.00
CA ASN A 279 -24.94 -12.74 4.58
C ASN A 279 -25.60 -14.12 4.41
N ASP A 280 -25.03 -15.05 3.64
CA ASP A 280 -25.69 -16.34 3.35
C ASP A 280 -25.46 -17.43 4.43
N SER A 281 -24.68 -17.13 5.47
CA SER A 281 -24.46 -18.04 6.61
C SER A 281 -25.45 -17.84 7.77
N SER A 282 -26.50 -17.02 7.60
CA SER A 282 -27.47 -16.73 8.66
C SER A 282 -28.93 -17.08 8.32
N GLN A 283 -29.19 -18.11 7.50
CA GLN A 283 -30.56 -18.65 7.35
C GLN A 283 -30.59 -20.15 7.10
N THR A 284 -30.17 -20.97 8.06
CA THR A 284 -30.68 -22.35 8.19
C THR A 284 -30.36 -22.90 9.58
N ALA A 285 -31.23 -22.62 10.56
CA ALA A 285 -31.43 -23.44 11.76
C ALA A 285 -32.65 -22.94 12.55
N ILE A 286 -33.86 -23.10 12.03
CA ILE A 286 -35.05 -23.22 12.89
C ILE A 286 -35.80 -24.47 12.43
N ALA A 287 -35.60 -25.53 13.20
CA ALA A 287 -36.32 -26.78 13.10
C ALA A 287 -37.83 -26.53 13.32
N LYS A 288 -38.64 -26.86 12.32
CA LYS A 288 -40.07 -27.12 12.52
C LYS A 288 -40.22 -28.59 12.87
N SER A 289 -40.54 -28.89 14.13
CA SER A 289 -41.41 -30.03 14.44
C SER A 289 -42.70 -29.47 15.01
N GLN A 290 -43.78 -29.61 14.24
CA GLN A 290 -45.14 -29.44 14.71
C GLN A 290 -45.58 -30.75 15.37
N GLY A 291 -46.22 -30.65 16.53
CA GLY A 291 -46.94 -31.74 17.19
C GLY A 291 -48.02 -31.15 18.10
N HIS A 292 -49.27 -31.41 17.75
CA HIS A 292 -50.51 -30.82 18.23
C HIS A 292 -50.76 -30.86 19.75
N HIS A 293 -51.40 -29.80 20.26
CA HIS A 293 -52.53 -29.91 21.20
C HIS A 293 -53.21 -28.54 21.40
N ILE A 294 -54.43 -28.33 20.88
CA ILE A 294 -55.48 -27.53 21.55
C ILE A 294 -56.84 -28.14 21.17
N GLN A 295 -57.61 -28.41 22.22
CA GLN A 295 -59.01 -28.85 22.25
C GLN A 295 -59.89 -27.61 22.53
N LYS A 296 -61.06 -27.53 21.87
CA LYS A 296 -62.31 -26.78 22.17
C LYS A 296 -63.03 -26.54 20.82
N ASP A 297 -64.31 -26.84 20.61
CA ASP A 297 -65.44 -27.22 21.47
C ASP A 297 -66.16 -28.46 20.90
#